data_AF-A0A2H0SLN2-F1
#
_entry.id   AF-A0A2H0SLN2-F1
#
_cell.length_a   1.000
_cell.length_b   1.000
_cell.length_c   1.000
_cell.angle_alpha   90.00
_cell.angle_beta   90.00
_cell.angle_gamma   90.00
#
_symmetry.space_group_name_H-M   'P 1'
#
loop_
_entity.id
_entity.type
_entity.pdbx_description
1 polymer ?
#
loop_
_entity_poly.entity_id
_entity_poly.type
_entity_poly.pdbx_seq_one_letter_code
_entity_poly.pdbx_strand_id
1 'polypeptide(L)'
;MKNHTHKQQAGFSMMEVLFALVLLGMVLVGIALLMTRSLVTASNARYRDIANGLAQEVIELYHRERTLHTWEDFRTAGLGTHCILSSAAHFNDAIHADTNFTGADCTTEGVTINGILFQRKAVAVDNAGKLSVTVTVSWKSGRSDGN
;
A
#
# COMPACT_ATOMS: atom_id res chain seq x y z
N MET A 1 -33.50 -46.78 -58.25
CA MET A 1 -32.40 -45.82 -58.41
C MET A 1 -32.20 -45.11 -57.07
N LYS A 2 -31.09 -45.36 -56.36
CA LYS A 2 -30.75 -44.68 -55.11
C LYS A 2 -29.59 -43.73 -55.41
N ASN A 3 -29.87 -42.43 -55.41
CA ASN A 3 -28.83 -41.40 -55.53
C ASN A 3 -28.07 -41.31 -54.21
N HIS A 4 -26.80 -41.68 -54.24
CA HIS A 4 -25.87 -41.45 -53.14
C HIS A 4 -25.44 -39.98 -53.19
N THR A 5 -26.07 -39.15 -52.35
CA THR A 5 -25.61 -37.79 -52.12
C THR A 5 -24.26 -37.85 -51.40
N HIS A 6 -23.18 -37.63 -52.14
CA HIS A 6 -21.83 -37.53 -51.58
C HIS A 6 -21.80 -36.28 -50.68
N LYS A 7 -21.93 -36.47 -49.36
CA LYS A 7 -21.66 -35.41 -48.40
C LYS A 7 -20.18 -35.05 -48.54
N GLN A 8 -19.90 -33.84 -49.01
CA GLN A 8 -18.53 -33.34 -49.03
C GLN A 8 -18.06 -33.17 -47.58
N GLN A 9 -17.27 -34.14 -47.11
CA GLN A 9 -16.50 -34.01 -45.89
C GLN A 9 -15.38 -33.02 -46.19
N ALA A 10 -15.64 -31.73 -45.96
CA ALA A 10 -14.63 -30.70 -46.03
C ALA A 10 -13.60 -30.95 -44.92
N GLY A 11 -12.40 -31.39 -45.28
CA GLY A 11 -11.27 -31.46 -44.37
C GLY A 11 -10.88 -30.07 -43.89
N PHE A 12 -10.26 -30.00 -42.71
CA PHE A 12 -9.77 -28.74 -42.15
C PHE A 12 -8.75 -28.11 -43.10
N SER A 13 -9.01 -26.87 -43.52
CA SER A 13 -8.06 -26.15 -44.38
C SER A 13 -6.84 -25.71 -43.57
N MET A 14 -5.63 -25.82 -44.13
CA MET A 14 -4.40 -25.33 -43.49
C MET A 14 -4.50 -23.85 -43.08
N MET A 15 -5.22 -23.04 -43.86
CA MET A 15 -5.49 -21.63 -43.52
C MET A 15 -6.38 -21.49 -42.29
N GLU A 16 -7.38 -22.37 -42.13
CA GLU A 16 -8.28 -22.36 -40.98
C GLU A 16 -7.54 -22.64 -39.67
N VAL A 17 -6.60 -23.60 -39.71
CA VAL A 17 -5.70 -23.88 -38.57
C VAL A 17 -4.82 -22.67 -38.25
N LEU A 18 -4.28 -22.01 -39.28
CA LEU A 18 -3.42 -20.83 -39.09
C LEU A 18 -4.19 -19.67 -38.43
N PHE A 19 -5.41 -19.38 -38.92
CA PHE A 19 -6.26 -18.37 -38.28
C PHE A 19 -6.66 -18.75 -36.86
N ALA A 20 -6.97 -20.03 -36.59
CA ALA A 20 -7.27 -20.50 -35.25
C ALA A 20 -6.08 -20.29 -34.29
N LEU A 21 -4.85 -20.58 -34.73
CA LEU A 21 -3.64 -20.36 -33.93
C LEU A 21 -3.39 -18.88 -33.63
N VAL A 22 -3.59 -17.99 -34.61
CA VAL A 22 -3.45 -16.53 -34.41
C VAL A 22 -4.47 -16.02 -33.39
N LEU A 23 -5.74 -16.44 -33.52
CA LEU A 23 -6.80 -16.07 -32.58
C LEU A 23 -6.50 -16.59 -31.17
N LEU A 24 -6.08 -17.85 -31.04
CA LEU A 24 -5.69 -18.43 -29.76
C LEU A 24 -4.52 -17.66 -29.12
N GLY A 25 -3.49 -17.33 -29.91
CA GLY A 25 -2.37 -16.52 -29.43
C GLY A 25 -2.82 -15.16 -28.89
N MET A 26 -3.70 -14.47 -29.61
CA MET A 26 -4.23 -13.17 -29.20
C MET A 26 -5.05 -13.27 -27.90
N VAL A 27 -5.88 -14.30 -27.77
CA VAL A 27 -6.68 -14.56 -26.55
C VAL A 27 -5.78 -14.83 -25.35
N LEU A 28 -4.76 -15.67 -25.51
CA LEU A 28 -3.81 -15.98 -24.43
C LEU A 28 -3.05 -14.74 -23.95
N VAL A 29 -2.61 -13.88 -24.87
CA VAL A 29 -1.97 -12.60 -24.52
C VAL A 29 -2.94 -11.70 -23.77
N GLY A 30 -4.20 -11.60 -24.23
CA GLY A 30 -5.24 -10.84 -23.55
C GLY A 30 -5.45 -11.31 -22.10
N ILE A 31 -5.53 -12.62 -21.90
CA ILE A 31 -5.68 -13.23 -20.57
C ILE A 31 -4.45 -12.94 -19.69
N ALA A 32 -3.24 -13.12 -20.23
CA ALA A 32 -2.00 -12.85 -19.49
C ALA A 32 -1.90 -11.40 -19.02
N LEU A 33 -2.31 -10.44 -19.85
CA LEU A 33 -2.36 -9.03 -19.48
C LEU A 33 -3.40 -8.77 -18.37
N LEU A 34 -4.58 -9.37 -18.46
CA LEU A 34 -5.62 -9.24 -17.43
C LEU A 34 -5.16 -9.84 -16.09
N MET A 35 -4.55 -11.02 -16.11
CA MET A 35 -3.98 -11.65 -14.92
C MET A 35 -2.89 -10.77 -14.29
N THR A 36 -1.99 -10.22 -15.10
CA THR A 36 -0.91 -9.35 -14.62
C THR A 36 -1.46 -8.10 -13.95
N ARG A 37 -2.46 -7.45 -14.56
CA ARG A 37 -3.14 -6.28 -13.98
C ARG A 37 -3.85 -6.63 -12.68
N SER A 38 -4.54 -7.77 -12.64
CA SER A 38 -5.22 -8.26 -11.44
C SER A 38 -4.25 -8.44 -10.27
N LEU A 39 -3.07 -9.05 -10.51
CA LEU A 39 -2.03 -9.24 -9.48
C LEU A 39 -1.51 -7.90 -8.93
N VAL A 40 -1.22 -6.93 -9.81
CA VAL A 40 -0.74 -5.60 -9.38
C VAL A 40 -1.82 -4.87 -8.58
N THR A 41 -3.09 -4.94 -9.01
CA THR A 41 -4.20 -4.34 -8.25
C THR A 41 -4.38 -4.98 -6.89
N ALA A 42 -4.32 -6.31 -6.79
CA ALA A 42 -4.43 -7.02 -5.51
C ALA A 42 -3.27 -6.67 -4.56
N SER A 43 -2.05 -6.57 -5.08
CA SER A 43 -0.87 -6.14 -4.33
C SER A 43 -1.03 -4.72 -3.78
N ASN A 44 -1.50 -3.78 -4.62
CA ASN A 44 -1.75 -2.40 -4.21
C ASN A 44 -2.85 -2.28 -3.15
N ALA A 45 -3.93 -3.06 -3.27
CA ALA A 45 -4.98 -3.11 -2.26
C ALA A 45 -4.42 -3.57 -0.91
N ARG A 46 -3.62 -4.66 -0.92
CA ARG A 46 -2.97 -5.16 0.29
C ARG A 46 -2.06 -4.13 0.95
N TYR A 47 -1.27 -3.38 0.18
CA TYR A 47 -0.42 -2.33 0.77
C TYR A 47 -1.22 -1.19 1.38
N ARG A 48 -2.37 -0.84 0.80
CA ARG A 48 -3.28 0.15 1.39
C ARG A 48 -3.88 -0.36 2.70
N ASP A 49 -4.27 -1.63 2.78
CA ASP A 49 -4.80 -2.21 4.00
C ASP A 49 -3.75 -2.19 5.13
N ILE A 50 -2.50 -2.56 4.81
CA ILE A 50 -1.38 -2.46 5.74
C ILE A 50 -1.15 -1.01 6.18
N ALA A 51 -1.10 -0.07 5.22
CA ALA A 51 -0.89 1.35 5.53
C ALA A 51 -2.01 1.92 6.41
N ASN A 52 -3.26 1.51 6.19
CA ASN A 52 -4.39 1.90 7.03
C ASN A 52 -4.26 1.37 8.46
N GLY A 53 -3.88 0.10 8.63
CA GLY A 53 -3.63 -0.46 9.95
C GLY A 53 -2.50 0.27 10.69
N LEU A 54 -1.42 0.59 9.97
CA LEU A 54 -0.30 1.37 10.51
C LEU A 54 -0.69 2.82 10.87
N ALA A 55 -1.55 3.45 10.08
CA ALA A 55 -2.06 4.78 10.38
C ALA A 55 -2.96 4.76 11.62
N GLN A 56 -3.83 3.76 11.72
CA GLN A 56 -4.70 3.54 12.88
C GLN A 56 -3.88 3.31 14.16
N GLU A 57 -2.81 2.53 14.10
CA GLU A 57 -1.90 2.34 15.23
C GLU A 57 -1.38 3.70 15.75
N VAL A 58 -0.93 4.60 14.85
CA VAL A 58 -0.44 5.92 15.25
C VAL A 58 -1.54 6.80 15.86
N ILE A 59 -2.75 6.74 15.31
CA ILE A 59 -3.90 7.47 15.87
C ILE A 59 -4.22 6.99 17.29
N GLU A 60 -4.25 5.67 17.50
CA GLU A 60 -4.47 5.07 18.82
C GLU A 60 -3.38 5.44 19.82
N LEU A 61 -2.13 5.64 19.36
CA LEU A 61 -1.06 6.14 20.22
C LEU A 61 -1.32 7.58 20.69
N TYR A 62 -1.74 8.48 19.81
CA TYR A 62 -2.17 9.82 20.22
C TYR A 62 -3.35 9.79 21.19
N HIS A 63 -4.32 8.88 20.99
CA HIS A 63 -5.42 8.70 21.93
C HIS A 63 -4.93 8.20 23.30
N ARG A 64 -4.04 7.21 23.31
CA ARG A 64 -3.43 6.69 24.55
C ARG A 64 -2.71 7.80 25.31
N GLU A 65 -1.83 8.56 24.66
CA GLU A 65 -1.09 9.63 25.35
C GLU A 65 -2.00 10.74 25.86
N ARG A 66 -3.08 11.06 25.13
CA ARG A 66 -4.10 11.98 25.61
C ARG A 66 -4.77 11.50 26.91
N THR A 67 -4.91 10.19 27.11
CA THR A 67 -5.50 9.64 28.34
C THR A 67 -4.52 9.56 29.51
N LEU A 68 -3.22 9.46 29.23
CA LEU A 68 -2.17 9.32 30.25
C LEU A 68 -1.68 10.68 30.80
N HIS A 69 -1.74 11.73 29.98
CA HIS A 69 -1.18 13.04 30.31
C HIS A 69 -2.24 14.13 30.50
N THR A 70 -1.87 15.21 31.19
CA THR A 70 -2.71 16.41 31.25
C THR A 70 -2.84 17.02 29.85
N TRP A 71 -3.89 17.82 29.64
CA TRP A 71 -4.13 18.43 28.32
C TRP A 71 -2.95 19.28 27.84
N GLU A 72 -2.34 20.07 28.73
CA GLU A 72 -1.25 20.97 28.34
C GLU A 72 0.04 20.22 28.03
N ASP A 73 0.36 19.18 28.81
CA ASP A 73 1.54 18.34 28.56
C ASP A 73 1.39 17.59 27.24
N PHE A 74 0.23 16.96 27.02
CA PHE A 74 -0.11 16.28 25.77
C PHE A 74 -0.08 17.22 24.57
N ARG A 75 -0.67 18.41 24.71
CA ARG A 75 -0.72 19.40 23.63
C ARG A 75 0.68 19.85 23.26
N THR A 76 1.49 20.23 24.25
CA THR A 76 2.85 20.75 24.02
C THR A 76 3.75 19.69 23.40
N ALA A 77 3.72 18.46 23.91
CA ALA A 77 4.54 17.37 23.41
C ALA A 77 4.06 16.79 22.08
N GLY A 78 2.75 16.76 21.86
CA GLY A 78 2.16 16.22 20.64
C GLY A 78 2.28 17.15 19.42
N LEU A 79 2.51 18.46 19.63
CA LEU A 79 2.63 19.46 18.57
C LEU A 79 3.85 19.23 17.67
N GLY A 80 3.72 19.62 16.40
CA GLY A 80 4.81 19.54 15.44
C GLY A 80 4.74 18.30 14.55
N THR A 81 5.89 17.91 14.00
CA THR A 81 6.02 16.80 13.05
C THR A 81 6.84 15.69 13.69
N HIS A 82 6.32 14.47 13.65
CA HIS A 82 6.90 13.29 14.30
C HIS A 82 7.04 12.12 13.31
N CYS A 83 8.21 11.48 13.30
CA CYS A 83 8.47 10.27 12.52
C CYS A 83 8.30 9.03 13.40
N ILE A 84 7.44 8.09 13.00
CA ILE A 84 7.10 6.92 13.83
C ILE A 84 7.83 5.68 13.32
N LEU A 85 8.96 5.39 13.96
CA LEU A 85 10.02 4.52 13.47
C LEU A 85 9.62 3.07 13.25
N SER A 86 9.16 2.34 14.27
CA SER A 86 8.87 0.91 14.05
C SER A 86 8.04 0.21 15.11
N SER A 87 7.68 0.87 16.21
CA SER A 87 6.76 0.30 17.20
C SER A 87 6.10 1.38 18.04
N ALA A 88 4.89 1.12 18.50
CA ALA A 88 4.23 1.82 19.60
C ALA A 88 5.12 2.13 20.81
N ALA A 89 6.18 1.34 21.04
CA ALA A 89 7.07 1.50 22.18
C ALA A 89 7.89 2.80 22.16
N HIS A 90 8.21 3.33 20.98
CA HIS A 90 9.00 4.58 20.85
C HIS A 90 8.15 5.84 20.71
N PHE A 91 6.81 5.74 20.82
CA PHE A 91 5.97 6.94 20.87
C PHE A 91 6.18 7.71 22.19
N ASN A 92 6.45 6.98 23.27
CA ASN A 92 6.86 7.58 24.54
C ASN A 92 8.20 8.31 24.44
N ASP A 93 9.15 7.78 23.66
CA ASP A 93 10.42 8.48 23.39
C ASP A 93 10.20 9.70 22.48
N ALA A 94 9.32 9.63 21.47
CA ALA A 94 9.06 10.73 20.55
C ALA A 94 8.28 11.91 21.17
N ILE A 95 7.49 11.65 22.23
CA ILE A 95 6.70 12.67 22.94
C ILE A 95 7.42 13.19 24.19
N HIS A 96 8.24 12.36 24.88
CA HIS A 96 8.94 12.78 26.11
C HIS A 96 10.43 13.06 25.93
N ALA A 97 11.06 12.69 24.81
CA ALA A 97 12.40 13.16 24.49
C ALA A 97 12.29 14.45 23.67
N ASP A 98 13.07 15.44 24.09
CA ASP A 98 13.42 16.68 23.38
C ASP A 98 14.17 16.40 22.04
N THR A 99 13.86 15.30 21.36
CA THR A 99 14.23 15.10 19.98
C THR A 99 13.11 15.69 19.14
N ASN A 100 13.11 17.03 19.07
CA ASN A 100 12.61 17.72 17.90
C ASN A 100 13.16 16.97 16.68
N PHE A 101 12.36 16.10 16.06
CA PHE A 101 12.61 15.70 14.68
C PHE A 101 12.30 16.96 13.85
N THR A 102 13.25 17.91 13.88
CA THR A 102 13.27 19.04 12.98
C THR A 102 13.28 18.42 11.59
N GLY A 103 12.16 18.58 10.87
CA GLY A 103 11.98 18.07 9.52
C GLY A 103 13.24 18.27 8.67
N ALA A 104 13.61 17.31 7.86
CA ALA A 104 12.80 16.94 6.73
C ALA A 104 12.85 15.44 6.49
N ASP A 105 11.69 14.89 6.15
CA ASP A 105 11.56 13.61 5.50
C ASP A 105 11.85 12.37 6.37
N CYS A 106 10.79 11.83 6.97
CA CYS A 106 10.71 10.46 7.52
C CYS A 106 10.93 9.40 6.40
N THR A 107 12.03 9.50 5.66
CA THR A 107 12.28 8.82 4.38
C THR A 107 13.25 7.67 4.51
N THR A 108 14.04 7.63 5.57
CA THR A 108 15.00 6.56 5.84
C THR A 108 14.50 5.57 6.87
N GLU A 109 13.36 5.86 7.49
CA GLU A 109 12.96 5.30 8.77
C GLU A 109 11.47 4.88 8.73
N GLY A 110 11.18 3.64 9.15
CA GLY A 110 9.85 3.07 9.04
C GLY A 110 9.76 1.58 9.36
N VAL A 111 8.55 1.03 9.20
CA VAL A 111 8.26 -0.39 9.44
C VAL A 111 8.45 -1.16 8.14
N THR A 112 9.37 -2.14 8.12
CA THR A 112 9.54 -3.01 6.96
C THR A 112 8.61 -4.22 7.07
N ILE A 113 7.65 -4.32 6.15
CA ILE A 113 6.73 -5.46 6.06
C ILE A 113 6.91 -6.12 4.70
N ASN A 114 7.28 -7.40 4.68
CA ASN A 114 7.58 -8.14 3.46
C ASN A 114 8.62 -7.46 2.55
N GLY A 115 9.60 -6.78 3.14
CA GLY A 115 10.67 -6.08 2.41
C GLY A 115 10.27 -4.72 1.81
N ILE A 116 9.09 -4.20 2.13
CA ILE A 116 8.65 -2.85 1.78
C ILE A 116 8.69 -1.99 3.03
N LEU A 117 9.39 -0.86 2.94
CA LEU A 117 9.45 0.12 4.00
C LEU A 117 8.19 0.98 3.98
N PHE A 118 7.45 0.97 5.09
CA PHE A 118 6.32 1.85 5.37
C PHE A 118 6.77 2.95 6.33
N GLN A 119 6.85 4.16 5.79
CA GLN A 119 7.20 5.36 6.52
C GLN A 119 5.93 5.97 7.10
N ARG A 120 6.01 6.43 8.35
CA ARG A 120 4.86 6.98 9.07
C ARG A 120 5.23 8.34 9.63
N LYS A 121 4.45 9.36 9.25
CA LYS A 121 4.64 10.76 9.66
C LYS A 121 3.36 11.25 10.31
N ALA A 122 3.44 11.74 11.53
CA ALA A 122 2.35 12.45 12.19
C ALA A 122 2.65 13.95 12.20
N VAL A 123 1.65 14.76 11.86
CA VAL A 123 1.74 16.23 11.91
C VAL A 123 0.59 16.72 12.75
N ALA A 124 0.89 17.30 13.91
CA ALA A 124 -0.09 17.87 14.80
C ALA A 124 -0.02 19.40 14.77
N VAL A 125 -1.18 20.02 14.62
CA VAL A 125 -1.33 21.48 14.59
C VAL A 125 -2.39 21.89 15.61
N ASP A 126 -2.08 22.89 16.42
CA ASP A 126 -3.06 23.50 17.33
C ASP A 126 -3.87 24.55 16.58
N ASN A 127 -5.19 24.40 16.59
CA ASN A 127 -6.14 25.36 16.05
C ASN A 127 -7.06 25.83 17.16
N ALA A 128 -6.67 26.92 17.83
CA ALA A 128 -7.45 27.57 18.88
C ALA A 128 -7.89 26.62 20.01
N GLY A 129 -6.97 25.79 20.52
CA GLY A 129 -7.24 24.85 21.61
C GLY A 129 -7.76 23.49 21.15
N LYS A 130 -7.69 23.19 19.86
CA LYS A 130 -7.95 21.87 19.30
C LYS A 130 -6.69 21.35 18.62
N LEU A 131 -6.18 20.21 19.08
CA LEU A 131 -5.07 19.53 18.43
C LEU A 131 -5.60 18.69 17.26
N SER A 132 -5.25 19.08 16.04
CA SER A 132 -5.56 18.31 14.82
C SER A 132 -4.32 17.51 14.43
N VAL A 133 -4.42 16.19 14.44
CA VAL A 133 -3.32 15.28 14.08
C VAL A 133 -3.61 14.65 12.73
N THR A 134 -2.68 14.82 11.78
CA THR A 134 -2.72 14.19 10.47
C THR A 134 -1.63 13.14 10.39
N VAL A 135 -2.02 11.89 10.16
CA VAL A 135 -1.08 10.78 9.97
C VAL A 135 -0.97 10.45 8.48
N THR A 136 0.24 10.50 7.96
CA THR A 136 0.58 10.13 6.59
C THR A 136 1.45 8.89 6.60
N VAL A 137 1.01 7.85 5.90
CA VAL A 137 1.80 6.64 5.68
C VAL A 137 2.22 6.60 4.21
N SER A 138 3.53 6.60 3.96
CA SER A 138 4.10 6.48 2.62
C SER A 138 4.84 5.16 2.48
N TRP A 139 4.74 4.55 1.30
CA TRP A 139 5.51 3.38 0.93
C TRP A 139 5.94 3.53 -0.53
N LYS A 140 7.10 2.97 -0.85
CA LYS A 140 7.56 2.86 -2.23
C LYS A 140 7.34 1.43 -2.69
N SER A 141 6.68 1.24 -3.83
CA SER A 141 6.62 -0.08 -4.46
C SER A 141 8.01 -0.43 -5.00
N GLY A 142 8.75 -1.20 -4.22
CA GLY A 142 10.12 -1.63 -4.50
C GLY A 142 10.70 -2.23 -3.23
N ARG A 143 11.44 -3.34 -3.35
CA ARG A 143 12.11 -3.94 -2.20
C ARG A 143 13.13 -2.93 -1.69
N SER A 144 12.98 -2.50 -0.43
CA SER A 144 13.98 -1.68 0.22
C SER A 144 15.09 -2.64 0.64
N ASP A 145 16.16 -2.71 -0.14
CA ASP A 145 17.38 -3.37 0.31
C ASP A 145 17.91 -2.51 1.46
N GLY A 146 17.72 -3.01 2.68
CA GLY A 146 18.15 -2.34 3.90
C GLY A 146 19.64 -2.03 3.81
N ASN A 147 19.99 -0.80 4.18
CA ASN A 147 21.36 -0.42 4.49
C ASN A 147 21.51 -0.44 6.01
#